data_AF-A0A7V1WXF4-F1
#
_entry.id   AF-A0A7V1WXF4-F1
#
_cell.length_a   1.000
_cell.length_b   1.000
_cell.length_c   1.000
_cell.angle_alpha   90.00
_cell.angle_beta   90.00
_cell.angle_gamma   90.00
#
_symmetry.space_group_name_H-M   'P 1'
#
loop_
_entity.id
_entity.type
_entity.pdbx_description
1 polymer ?
#
loop_
_entity_poly.entity_id
_entity_poly.type
_entity_poly.pdbx_seq_one_letter_code
_entity_poly.pdbx_strand_id
1 'polypeptide(L)'
;MFNFFKNDKADRPADVKGIRYELLQFIKQELQKAEGGEGGNIRGLNLYINAPAADKSLYEAAVHTEEPGVFKDEVQRIADDYAVNLPQNWQLEVIIDEELPAEAIRAKNVDAAFFIKTASNFIKQSASAYIRVLGGETEQKEYHIQSGKDKINIGRDKKAQADDGFFRNNHIAFPSDAADEANKYVSRQHAHIEWSDEAGKFYIYADEGGIPPRNKIKIRSEKSEDVIKLSSTHIGHQLQEGDQIILGQSAVLEFSYQPAGHE
;
A
#
# COMPACT_ATOMS: atom_id res chain seq x y z
N MET A 1 5.08 7.43 -33.49
CA MET A 1 5.93 6.26 -33.16
C MET A 1 7.39 6.69 -33.31
N PHE A 2 8.03 7.15 -32.24
CA PHE A 2 9.43 7.57 -32.28
C PHE A 2 10.25 6.59 -31.44
N ASN A 3 10.98 5.72 -32.14
CA ASN A 3 11.98 4.82 -31.56
C ASN A 3 13.28 5.61 -31.38
N PHE A 4 13.56 6.04 -30.14
CA PHE A 4 14.80 6.74 -29.77
C PHE A 4 15.93 5.80 -29.30
N PHE A 5 15.74 4.48 -29.32
CA PHE A 5 16.74 3.48 -28.88
C PHE A 5 17.73 3.08 -29.98
N LYS A 6 18.43 4.02 -30.63
CA LYS A 6 19.37 3.66 -31.73
C LYS A 6 20.84 4.00 -31.55
N ASN A 7 21.30 4.64 -30.47
CA ASN A 7 22.72 5.04 -30.40
C ASN A 7 23.62 4.49 -29.27
N ASP A 8 23.13 3.75 -28.26
CA ASP A 8 24.01 3.36 -27.13
C ASP A 8 24.23 1.85 -26.93
N LYS A 9 23.99 0.99 -27.94
CA LYS A 9 24.19 -0.46 -27.77
C LYS A 9 25.65 -0.92 -27.69
N ALA A 10 26.62 -0.09 -28.07
CA ALA A 10 28.03 -0.50 -28.15
C ALA A 10 28.75 -0.51 -26.78
N ASP A 11 28.24 0.25 -25.80
CA ASP A 11 28.87 0.41 -24.46
C ASP A 11 28.07 -0.24 -23.32
N ARG A 12 27.03 -1.04 -23.63
CA ARG A 12 26.26 -1.74 -22.59
C ARG A 12 26.96 -3.04 -22.20
N PRO A 13 27.04 -3.35 -20.90
CA PRO A 13 27.64 -4.60 -20.45
C PRO A 13 26.81 -5.79 -20.96
N ALA A 14 27.49 -6.79 -21.52
CA ALA A 14 26.88 -8.01 -22.04
C ALA A 14 27.07 -9.23 -21.12
N ASP A 15 27.66 -9.04 -19.94
CA ASP A 15 27.91 -10.10 -18.95
C ASP A 15 27.45 -9.70 -17.55
N VAL A 16 27.28 -10.71 -16.69
CA VAL A 16 26.79 -10.57 -15.31
C VAL A 16 27.63 -9.60 -14.48
N LYS A 17 28.97 -9.60 -14.66
CA LYS A 17 29.87 -8.77 -13.86
C LYS A 17 29.76 -7.30 -14.27
N GLY A 18 29.71 -7.03 -15.57
CA GLY A 18 29.52 -5.69 -16.11
C GLY A 18 28.17 -5.12 -15.73
N ILE A 19 27.09 -5.92 -15.84
CA ILE A 19 25.74 -5.49 -15.44
C ILE A 19 25.72 -5.14 -13.95
N ARG A 20 26.26 -6.01 -13.09
CA ARG A 20 26.35 -5.74 -11.65
C ARG A 20 27.15 -4.47 -11.36
N TYR A 21 28.30 -4.30 -12.01
CA TYR A 21 29.13 -3.11 -11.83
C TYR A 21 28.35 -1.83 -12.17
N GLU A 22 27.69 -1.79 -13.32
CA GLU A 22 26.89 -0.63 -13.73
C GLU A 22 25.69 -0.38 -12.80
N LEU A 23 25.01 -1.43 -12.33
CA LEU A 23 23.94 -1.32 -11.34
C LEU A 23 24.44 -0.72 -10.02
N LEU A 24 25.57 -1.19 -9.51
CA LEU A 24 26.17 -0.68 -8.29
C LEU A 24 26.67 0.77 -8.45
N GLN A 25 27.29 1.11 -9.59
CA GLN A 25 27.67 2.50 -9.88
C GLN A 25 26.45 3.42 -9.97
N PHE A 26 25.36 2.94 -10.57
CA PHE A 26 24.12 3.68 -10.66
C PHE A 26 23.50 3.92 -9.27
N ILE A 27 23.34 2.87 -8.46
CA ILE A 27 22.82 2.98 -7.07
C ILE A 27 23.69 3.94 -6.26
N LYS A 28 25.01 3.83 -6.38
CA LYS A 28 25.97 4.73 -5.74
C LYS A 28 25.71 6.20 -6.10
N GLN A 29 25.58 6.52 -7.38
CA GLN A 29 25.34 7.90 -7.83
C GLN A 29 24.05 8.48 -7.25
N GLU A 30 23.02 7.65 -7.10
CA GLU A 30 21.75 8.06 -6.49
C GLU A 30 21.85 8.22 -4.97
N LEU A 31 22.51 7.28 -4.28
CA LEU A 31 22.71 7.35 -2.83
C LEU A 31 23.59 8.54 -2.40
N GLN A 32 24.61 8.89 -3.19
CA GLN A 32 25.46 10.07 -2.93
C GLN A 32 24.68 11.38 -2.84
N LYS A 33 23.49 11.46 -3.47
CA LYS A 33 22.65 12.67 -3.37
C LYS A 33 22.05 12.86 -1.97
N ALA A 34 22.02 11.81 -1.16
CA ALA A 34 21.56 11.84 0.23
C ALA A 34 22.71 11.98 1.26
N GLU A 35 23.94 12.23 0.78
CA GLU A 35 25.11 12.52 1.61
C GLU A 35 24.88 13.81 2.42
N GLY A 36 25.23 13.80 3.73
CA GLY A 36 25.06 14.96 4.61
C GLY A 36 23.89 14.89 5.60
N GLY A 37 23.27 13.72 5.78
CA GLY A 37 22.35 13.45 6.91
C GLY A 37 20.94 13.01 6.52
N GLU A 38 20.61 12.99 5.23
CA GLU A 38 19.28 12.57 4.75
C GLU A 38 19.11 11.05 4.68
N GLY A 39 20.23 10.30 4.68
CA GLY A 39 20.23 8.83 4.67
C GLY A 39 19.39 8.18 5.78
N GLY A 40 19.32 8.80 6.96
CA GLY A 40 18.55 8.28 8.10
C GLY A 40 17.02 8.29 7.89
N ASN A 41 16.53 9.03 6.89
CA ASN A 41 15.12 9.07 6.53
C ASN A 41 14.74 8.05 5.44
N ILE A 42 15.73 7.32 4.89
CA ILE A 42 15.51 6.28 3.89
C ILE A 42 14.91 5.06 4.59
N ARG A 43 13.71 4.67 4.17
CA ARG A 43 12.99 3.50 4.69
C ARG A 43 13.21 2.27 3.81
N GLY A 44 13.49 2.48 2.52
CA GLY A 44 13.75 1.39 1.58
C GLY A 44 14.33 1.88 0.26
N LEU A 45 14.91 0.95 -0.47
CA LEU A 45 15.48 1.15 -1.79
C LEU A 45 14.83 0.15 -2.74
N ASN A 46 14.30 0.62 -3.86
CA ASN A 46 13.66 -0.23 -4.86
C ASN A 46 14.48 -0.16 -6.14
N LEU A 47 14.96 -1.32 -6.60
CA LEU A 47 15.63 -1.48 -7.88
C LEU A 47 14.69 -2.22 -8.84
N TYR A 48 14.21 -1.52 -9.84
CA TYR A 48 13.39 -2.09 -10.90
C TYR A 48 14.27 -2.53 -12.06
N ILE A 49 14.04 -3.73 -12.59
CA ILE A 49 14.73 -4.29 -13.75
C ILE A 49 13.69 -4.60 -14.82
N ASN A 50 13.84 -3.98 -15.98
CA ASN A 50 12.97 -4.22 -17.13
C ASN A 50 13.85 -4.54 -18.34
N ALA A 51 14.53 -5.68 -18.24
CA ALA A 51 15.43 -6.19 -19.27
C ALA A 51 14.65 -7.05 -20.29
N PRO A 52 15.09 -7.11 -21.56
CA PRO A 52 14.53 -8.05 -22.52
C PRO A 52 14.65 -9.50 -22.04
N ALA A 53 13.71 -10.36 -22.42
CA ALA A 53 13.68 -11.77 -22.01
C ALA A 53 14.99 -12.54 -22.30
N ALA A 54 15.76 -12.13 -23.31
CA ALA A 54 17.04 -12.72 -23.65
C ALA A 54 18.15 -12.44 -22.62
N ASP A 55 18.08 -11.30 -21.93
CA ASP A 55 19.12 -10.84 -21.00
C ASP A 55 18.70 -11.00 -19.53
N LYS A 56 17.43 -11.37 -19.28
CA LYS A 56 16.83 -11.43 -17.94
C LYS A 56 17.66 -12.25 -16.94
N SER A 57 18.09 -13.45 -17.34
CA SER A 57 18.89 -14.32 -16.48
C SER A 57 20.24 -13.72 -16.09
N LEU A 58 20.80 -12.83 -16.92
CA LEU A 58 22.04 -12.12 -16.61
C LEU A 58 21.81 -11.07 -15.51
N TYR A 59 20.68 -10.36 -15.56
CA TYR A 59 20.29 -9.40 -14.54
C TYR A 59 19.94 -10.08 -13.22
N GLU A 60 19.18 -11.18 -13.26
CA GLU A 60 18.86 -11.99 -12.07
C GLU A 60 20.13 -12.48 -11.37
N ALA A 61 21.10 -12.98 -12.13
CA ALA A 61 22.41 -13.36 -11.62
C ALA A 61 23.23 -12.15 -11.12
N ALA A 62 23.10 -10.99 -11.75
CA ALA A 62 23.81 -9.77 -11.36
C ALA A 62 23.36 -9.27 -9.98
N VAL A 63 22.08 -9.40 -9.65
CA VAL A 63 21.49 -8.95 -8.37
C VAL A 63 21.29 -10.07 -7.35
N HIS A 64 21.79 -11.27 -7.62
CA HIS A 64 21.69 -12.41 -6.71
C HIS A 64 20.25 -12.72 -6.28
N THR A 65 19.32 -12.89 -7.21
CA THR A 65 17.90 -13.17 -6.87
C THR A 65 17.68 -14.35 -5.93
N GLU A 66 18.51 -15.39 -6.03
CA GLU A 66 18.46 -16.57 -5.14
C GLU A 66 19.03 -16.28 -3.74
N GLU A 67 19.90 -15.28 -3.61
CA GLU A 67 20.53 -14.87 -2.35
C GLU A 67 20.54 -13.33 -2.21
N PRO A 68 19.36 -12.69 -2.04
CA PRO A 68 19.25 -11.22 -2.12
C PRO A 68 20.12 -10.46 -1.11
N GLY A 69 20.47 -11.11 0.01
CA GLY A 69 21.36 -10.56 1.02
C GLY A 69 22.74 -10.18 0.47
N VAL A 70 23.26 -10.92 -0.51
CA VAL A 70 24.59 -10.66 -1.08
C VAL A 70 24.63 -9.31 -1.79
N PHE A 71 23.65 -9.04 -2.64
CA PHE A 71 23.55 -7.76 -3.36
C PHE A 71 23.18 -6.62 -2.42
N LYS A 72 22.31 -6.88 -1.43
CA LYS A 72 22.00 -5.91 -0.36
C LYS A 72 23.24 -5.48 0.42
N ASP A 73 24.13 -6.42 0.76
CA ASP A 73 25.37 -6.13 1.47
C ASP A 73 26.36 -5.33 0.61
N GLU A 74 26.36 -5.53 -0.71
CA GLU A 74 27.12 -4.70 -1.65
C GLU A 74 26.61 -3.25 -1.66
N VAL A 75 25.29 -3.06 -1.64
CA VAL A 75 24.66 -1.73 -1.54
C VAL A 75 24.92 -1.08 -0.18
N GLN A 76 24.87 -1.84 0.92
CA GLN A 76 25.22 -1.34 2.25
C GLN A 76 26.66 -0.81 2.29
N ARG A 77 27.61 -1.57 1.75
CA ARG A 77 29.03 -1.15 1.67
C ARG A 77 29.19 0.17 0.91
N ILE A 78 28.45 0.36 -0.18
CA ILE A 78 28.43 1.64 -0.90
C ILE A 78 27.92 2.78 0.00
N ALA A 79 26.83 2.56 0.72
CA ALA A 79 26.29 3.59 1.62
C ALA A 79 27.30 3.97 2.71
N ASP A 80 27.96 2.96 3.30
CA ASP A 80 28.99 3.17 4.33
C ASP A 80 30.21 3.94 3.78
N ASP A 81 30.70 3.59 2.59
CA ASP A 81 31.84 4.23 1.92
C ASP A 81 31.60 5.73 1.64
N TYR A 82 30.34 6.15 1.50
CA TYR A 82 29.93 7.54 1.25
C TYR A 82 29.22 8.20 2.44
N ALA A 83 29.36 7.64 3.65
CA ALA A 83 28.77 8.16 4.89
C ALA A 83 27.24 8.42 4.81
N VAL A 84 26.54 7.62 4.00
CA VAL A 84 25.07 7.61 3.92
C VAL A 84 24.55 6.71 5.03
N ASN A 85 24.09 7.31 6.13
CA ASN A 85 23.62 6.59 7.30
C ASN A 85 22.25 5.92 7.07
N LEU A 86 22.22 4.77 6.41
CA LEU A 86 21.00 3.97 6.26
C LEU A 86 20.53 3.40 7.62
N PRO A 87 19.22 3.42 7.94
CA PRO A 87 18.71 2.83 9.18
C PRO A 87 18.91 1.31 9.24
N GLN A 88 19.17 0.73 10.41
CA GLN A 88 19.46 -0.72 10.55
C GLN A 88 18.42 -1.67 9.91
N ASN A 89 17.16 -1.25 9.81
CA ASN A 89 16.04 -2.04 9.30
C ASN A 89 15.63 -1.68 7.86
N TRP A 90 16.45 -0.92 7.12
CA TRP A 90 16.17 -0.59 5.73
C TRP A 90 16.05 -1.86 4.87
N GLN A 91 15.25 -1.77 3.80
CA GLN A 91 15.01 -2.88 2.88
C GLN A 91 15.48 -2.54 1.47
N LEU A 92 16.03 -3.54 0.78
CA LEU A 92 16.28 -3.50 -0.66
C LEU A 92 15.27 -4.43 -1.33
N GLU A 93 14.47 -3.91 -2.24
CA GLU A 93 13.54 -4.68 -3.05
C GLU A 93 14.00 -4.65 -4.50
N VAL A 94 14.20 -5.83 -5.10
CA VAL A 94 14.52 -5.98 -6.53
C VAL A 94 13.29 -6.47 -7.24
N ILE A 95 12.75 -5.65 -8.13
CA ILE A 95 11.48 -5.86 -8.82
C ILE A 95 11.78 -6.08 -10.30
N ILE A 96 11.35 -7.22 -10.85
CA ILE A 96 11.67 -7.63 -12.22
C ILE A 96 10.37 -7.82 -13.01
N ASP A 97 10.36 -7.36 -14.25
CA ASP A 97 9.21 -7.45 -15.18
C ASP A 97 7.95 -6.69 -14.75
N GLU A 98 8.09 -5.71 -13.86
CA GLU A 98 7.01 -4.78 -13.53
C GLU A 98 7.16 -3.44 -14.26
N GLU A 99 6.05 -2.71 -14.37
CA GLU A 99 6.05 -1.37 -14.94
C GLU A 99 6.88 -0.41 -14.10
N LEU A 100 7.69 0.42 -14.77
CA LEU A 100 8.62 1.32 -14.12
C LEU A 100 7.87 2.56 -13.61
N PRO A 101 7.85 2.84 -12.29
CA PRO A 101 7.20 4.02 -11.74
C PRO A 101 7.74 5.30 -12.39
N ALA A 102 6.88 6.30 -12.58
CA ALA A 102 7.27 7.58 -13.17
C ALA A 102 8.31 8.33 -12.32
N GLU A 103 8.27 8.11 -11.00
CA GLU A 103 9.18 8.68 -10.00
C GLU A 103 10.53 7.96 -9.93
N ALA A 104 10.65 6.76 -10.51
CA ALA A 104 11.91 6.00 -10.50
C ALA A 104 12.91 6.60 -11.51
N ILE A 105 14.16 6.77 -11.06
CA ILE A 105 15.23 7.32 -11.88
C ILE A 105 15.76 6.19 -12.76
N ARG A 106 15.81 6.40 -14.09
CA ARG A 106 16.26 5.38 -15.04
C ARG A 106 17.77 5.40 -15.21
N ALA A 107 18.39 4.22 -15.20
CA ALA A 107 19.80 4.06 -15.53
C ALA A 107 20.04 4.30 -17.02
N LYS A 108 21.22 4.82 -17.37
CA LYS A 108 21.60 5.09 -18.76
C LYS A 108 22.13 3.85 -19.47
N ASN A 109 22.94 3.06 -18.78
CA ASN A 109 23.74 1.99 -19.39
C ASN A 109 23.16 0.58 -19.20
N VAL A 110 22.19 0.43 -18.29
CA VAL A 110 21.54 -0.85 -17.94
C VAL A 110 20.03 -0.68 -17.92
N ASP A 111 19.29 -1.76 -18.12
CA ASP A 111 17.83 -1.78 -18.22
C ASP A 111 17.20 -1.84 -16.82
N ALA A 112 17.50 -0.82 -16.02
CA ALA A 112 17.06 -0.70 -14.64
C ALA A 112 16.64 0.73 -14.27
N ALA A 113 15.84 0.86 -13.22
CA ALA A 113 15.52 2.12 -12.58
C ALA A 113 15.62 1.99 -11.06
N PHE A 114 15.88 3.09 -10.36
CA PHE A 114 16.08 3.11 -8.93
C PHE A 114 15.19 4.15 -8.26
N PHE A 115 14.61 3.78 -7.13
CA PHE A 115 13.76 4.65 -6.34
C PHE A 115 14.16 4.56 -4.86
N ILE A 116 14.39 5.71 -4.24
CA ILE A 116 14.72 5.82 -2.82
C ILE A 116 13.43 6.16 -2.07
N LYS A 117 12.92 5.21 -1.29
CA LYS A 117 11.73 5.37 -0.46
C LYS A 117 12.10 6.08 0.84
N THR A 118 11.55 7.27 1.05
CA THR A 118 11.61 8.01 2.32
C THR A 118 10.21 8.21 2.88
N ALA A 119 10.08 8.82 4.06
CA ALA A 119 8.77 9.15 4.64
C ALA A 119 7.96 10.13 3.76
N SER A 120 8.64 11.01 3.01
CA SER A 120 8.01 12.02 2.15
C SER A 120 8.05 11.67 0.66
N ASN A 121 8.92 10.75 0.24
CA ASN A 121 9.08 10.29 -1.13
C ASN A 121 8.84 8.78 -1.19
N PHE A 122 7.60 8.37 -1.43
CA PHE A 122 7.22 6.98 -1.60
C PHE A 122 6.32 6.84 -2.83
N ILE A 123 6.42 5.72 -3.53
CA ILE A 123 5.49 5.38 -4.60
C ILE A 123 4.14 5.08 -3.94
N LYS A 124 3.12 5.86 -4.29
CA LYS A 124 1.77 5.64 -3.79
C LYS A 124 1.26 4.34 -4.37
N GLN A 125 1.15 3.31 -3.54
CA GLN A 125 0.48 2.09 -3.94
C GLN A 125 -0.99 2.41 -4.14
N SER A 126 -1.47 2.19 -5.37
CA SER A 126 -2.89 2.28 -5.67
C SER A 126 -3.56 0.92 -5.49
N ALA A 127 -4.75 0.90 -4.92
CA ALA A 127 -5.56 -0.30 -4.76
C ALA A 127 -7.04 0.06 -4.86
N SER A 128 -7.81 -0.85 -5.43
CA SER A 128 -9.26 -0.80 -5.44
C SER A 128 -9.83 -1.85 -4.51
N ALA A 129 -10.98 -1.56 -3.92
CA ALA A 129 -11.74 -2.56 -3.20
C ALA A 129 -13.23 -2.27 -3.31
N TYR A 130 -14.04 -3.26 -2.94
CA TYR A 130 -15.48 -3.15 -2.86
C TYR A 130 -15.94 -3.46 -1.45
N ILE A 131 -16.94 -2.70 -1.02
CA ILE A 131 -17.72 -3.00 0.19
C ILE A 131 -19.11 -3.43 -0.27
N ARG A 132 -19.44 -4.71 -0.06
CA ARG A 132 -20.77 -5.25 -0.35
C ARG A 132 -21.62 -5.29 0.90
N VAL A 133 -22.88 -4.92 0.77
CA VAL A 133 -23.86 -5.00 1.87
C VAL A 133 -24.51 -6.37 1.85
N LEU A 134 -24.21 -7.19 2.85
CA LEU A 134 -24.79 -8.52 3.02
C LEU A 134 -26.00 -8.52 3.95
N GLY A 135 -26.07 -7.58 4.90
CA GLY A 135 -27.18 -7.44 5.84
C GLY A 135 -27.39 -5.99 6.26
N GLY A 136 -28.66 -5.58 6.40
CA GLY A 136 -29.05 -4.17 6.48
C GLY A 136 -29.32 -3.56 5.11
N GLU A 137 -29.87 -2.35 5.12
CA GLU A 137 -30.23 -1.60 3.92
C GLU A 137 -29.40 -0.32 3.83
N THR A 138 -28.82 -0.06 2.67
CA THR A 138 -28.13 1.20 2.38
C THR A 138 -28.50 1.67 0.97
N GLU A 139 -28.09 2.89 0.59
CA GLU A 139 -28.40 3.46 -0.72
C GLU A 139 -27.90 2.60 -1.90
N GLN A 140 -26.77 1.90 -1.73
CA GLN A 140 -26.15 1.04 -2.73
C GLN A 140 -25.87 -0.35 -2.16
N LYS A 141 -25.97 -1.39 -2.97
CA LYS A 141 -25.62 -2.75 -2.53
C LYS A 141 -24.10 -2.99 -2.49
N GLU A 142 -23.35 -2.20 -3.23
CA GLU A 142 -21.90 -2.30 -3.35
C GLU A 142 -21.31 -0.90 -3.50
N TYR A 143 -20.19 -0.64 -2.81
CA TYR A 143 -19.47 0.62 -2.86
C TYR A 143 -18.04 0.37 -3.31
N HIS A 144 -17.63 1.04 -4.38
CA HIS A 144 -16.24 1.00 -4.84
C HIS A 144 -15.38 2.00 -4.08
N ILE A 145 -14.29 1.53 -3.48
CA ILE A 145 -13.35 2.32 -2.70
C ILE A 145 -11.96 2.23 -3.32
N GLN A 146 -11.18 3.30 -3.22
CA GLN A 146 -9.86 3.41 -3.82
C GLN A 146 -8.87 3.94 -2.79
N SER A 147 -7.64 3.44 -2.84
CA SER A 147 -6.48 3.95 -2.10
C SER A 147 -6.32 5.45 -2.31
N GLY A 148 -5.85 6.16 -1.28
CA GLY A 148 -5.61 7.60 -1.36
C GLY A 148 -6.87 8.48 -1.40
N LYS A 149 -8.08 7.92 -1.42
CA LYS A 149 -9.31 8.68 -1.15
C LYS A 149 -9.46 8.95 0.34
N ASP A 150 -10.14 10.05 0.65
CA ASP A 150 -10.49 10.45 2.02
C ASP A 150 -11.24 9.34 2.78
N LYS A 151 -11.11 9.40 4.10
CA LYS A 151 -11.78 8.56 5.09
C LYS A 151 -13.24 8.22 4.72
N ILE A 152 -13.53 6.93 4.64
CA ILE A 152 -14.85 6.40 4.26
C ILE A 152 -15.67 6.14 5.52
N ASN A 153 -16.39 7.16 5.96
CA ASN A 153 -17.32 7.10 7.07
C ASN A 153 -18.50 6.13 6.84
N ILE A 154 -18.77 5.31 7.84
CA ILE A 154 -19.88 4.35 7.91
C ILE A 154 -20.75 4.69 9.13
N GLY A 155 -22.07 4.73 8.94
CA GLY A 155 -22.98 4.99 10.05
C GLY A 155 -24.44 5.07 9.65
N ARG A 156 -25.29 5.35 10.63
CA ARG A 156 -26.72 5.56 10.43
C ARG A 156 -27.00 6.96 9.94
N ASP A 157 -27.86 7.07 8.93
CA ASP A 157 -28.21 8.29 8.18
C ASP A 157 -27.02 8.91 7.42
N LYS A 158 -27.30 9.48 6.24
CA LYS A 158 -26.27 10.05 5.37
C LYS A 158 -25.64 11.32 5.94
N LYS A 159 -26.46 12.17 6.56
CA LYS A 159 -26.05 13.36 7.30
C LYS A 159 -26.40 13.17 8.75
N ALA A 160 -25.43 12.72 9.54
CA ALA A 160 -25.64 12.42 10.94
C ALA A 160 -25.10 13.56 11.80
N GLN A 161 -25.89 14.03 12.77
CA GLN A 161 -25.40 14.94 13.78
C GLN A 161 -24.66 14.14 14.86
N ALA A 162 -23.40 14.51 15.08
CA ALA A 162 -22.55 14.00 16.13
C ALA A 162 -22.94 14.59 17.50
N ASP A 163 -22.46 13.97 18.58
CA ASP A 163 -22.78 14.38 19.95
C ASP A 163 -22.18 15.75 20.30
N ASP A 164 -21.16 16.19 19.55
CA ASP A 164 -20.55 17.53 19.62
C ASP A 164 -21.35 18.61 18.86
N GLY A 165 -22.44 18.23 18.20
CA GLY A 165 -23.31 19.12 17.43
C GLY A 165 -22.90 19.30 15.97
N PHE A 166 -21.73 18.81 15.54
CA PHE A 166 -21.28 18.88 14.15
C PHE A 166 -21.97 17.82 13.28
N PHE A 167 -22.06 18.10 11.98
CA PHE A 167 -22.60 17.15 11.01
C PHE A 167 -21.47 16.35 10.38
N ARG A 168 -21.64 15.03 10.38
CA ARG A 168 -20.80 14.08 9.67
C ARG A 168 -21.57 13.52 8.47
N ASN A 169 -20.88 13.45 7.33
CA ASN A 169 -21.38 12.73 6.17
C ASN A 169 -20.90 11.28 6.24
N ASN A 170 -21.85 10.34 6.26
CA ASN A 170 -21.56 8.91 6.09
C ASN A 170 -21.62 8.58 4.60
N HIS A 171 -20.53 7.99 4.08
CA HIS A 171 -20.44 7.55 2.70
C HIS A 171 -21.20 6.23 2.51
N ILE A 172 -21.10 5.34 3.49
CA ILE A 172 -21.93 4.13 3.59
C ILE A 172 -22.94 4.39 4.70
N ALA A 173 -24.14 4.79 4.30
CA ALA A 173 -25.20 5.21 5.19
C ALA A 173 -26.28 4.13 5.30
N PHE A 174 -26.61 3.74 6.53
CA PHE A 174 -27.76 2.91 6.85
C PHE A 174 -28.94 3.83 7.21
N PRO A 175 -29.94 4.05 6.34
CA PRO A 175 -31.03 4.98 6.63
C PRO A 175 -31.85 4.50 7.82
N SER A 176 -32.23 5.42 8.72
CA SER A 176 -33.05 5.10 9.90
C SER A 176 -34.51 4.77 9.58
N ASP A 177 -35.00 5.19 8.41
CA ASP A 177 -36.33 4.94 7.87
C ASP A 177 -36.40 3.68 6.99
N ALA A 178 -35.29 2.97 6.82
CA ALA A 178 -35.25 1.69 6.11
C ALA A 178 -36.11 0.62 6.82
N ALA A 179 -36.60 -0.33 6.04
CA ALA A 179 -37.43 -1.41 6.56
C ALA A 179 -36.62 -2.45 7.36
N ASP A 180 -35.32 -2.58 7.09
CA ASP A 180 -34.45 -3.53 7.78
C ASP A 180 -34.12 -3.05 9.20
N GLU A 181 -34.53 -3.84 10.19
CA GLU A 181 -34.27 -3.59 11.62
C GLU A 181 -32.78 -3.52 11.96
N ALA A 182 -31.90 -4.16 11.16
CA ALA A 182 -30.46 -4.10 11.36
C ALA A 182 -29.92 -2.67 11.40
N ASN A 183 -30.50 -1.76 10.61
CA ASN A 183 -30.11 -0.37 10.53
C ASN A 183 -30.25 0.37 11.87
N LYS A 184 -31.19 -0.05 12.73
CA LYS A 184 -31.43 0.58 14.04
C LYS A 184 -30.27 0.36 15.01
N TYR A 185 -29.50 -0.71 14.82
CA TYR A 185 -28.33 -1.04 15.64
C TYR A 185 -27.04 -0.40 15.13
N VAL A 186 -27.09 0.23 13.95
CA VAL A 186 -25.97 1.04 13.46
C VAL A 186 -26.02 2.41 14.14
N SER A 187 -24.87 2.86 14.62
CA SER A 187 -24.71 4.16 15.24
C SER A 187 -24.53 5.24 14.19
N ARG A 188 -24.91 6.48 14.48
CA ARG A 188 -24.67 7.64 13.60
C ARG A 188 -23.21 7.79 13.17
N GLN A 189 -22.29 7.49 14.09
CA GLN A 189 -20.84 7.45 13.87
C GLN A 189 -20.33 6.08 14.29
N HIS A 190 -20.38 5.10 13.38
CA HIS A 190 -20.12 3.72 13.77
C HIS A 190 -18.69 3.30 13.49
N ALA A 191 -18.24 3.52 12.26
CA ALA A 191 -16.92 3.07 11.81
C ALA A 191 -16.41 3.95 10.67
N HIS A 192 -15.15 3.79 10.33
CA HIS A 192 -14.64 4.27 9.07
C HIS A 192 -13.58 3.35 8.50
N ILE A 193 -13.42 3.42 7.18
CA ILE A 193 -12.33 2.76 6.45
C ILE A 193 -11.37 3.81 5.94
N GLU A 194 -10.08 3.55 6.06
CA GLU A 194 -9.02 4.38 5.51
C GLU A 194 -7.93 3.52 4.85
N TRP A 195 -7.17 4.15 3.96
CA TRP A 195 -6.00 3.56 3.33
C TRP A 195 -4.75 3.95 4.11
N SER A 196 -3.93 2.96 4.46
CA SER A 196 -2.59 3.19 5.01
C SER A 196 -1.57 3.18 3.87
N ASP A 197 -1.02 4.35 3.54
CA ASP A 197 0.07 4.48 2.57
C ASP A 197 1.35 3.75 3.01
N GLU A 198 1.58 3.64 4.32
CA GLU A 198 2.73 2.93 4.87
C GLU A 198 2.62 1.42 4.68
N ALA A 199 1.43 0.85 4.97
CA ALA A 199 1.18 -0.59 4.87
C ALA A 199 0.70 -1.03 3.49
N GLY A 200 0.22 -0.12 2.64
CA GLY A 200 -0.38 -0.46 1.35
C GLY A 200 -1.67 -1.27 1.50
N LYS A 201 -2.48 -0.98 2.52
CA LYS A 201 -3.69 -1.75 2.86
C LYS A 201 -4.82 -0.86 3.37
N PHE A 202 -6.04 -1.36 3.21
CA PHE A 202 -7.22 -0.78 3.84
C PHE A 202 -7.35 -1.24 5.29
N TYR A 203 -7.70 -0.30 6.17
CA TYR A 203 -7.97 -0.56 7.57
C TYR A 203 -9.37 -0.08 7.92
N ILE A 204 -10.04 -0.83 8.79
CA ILE A 204 -11.28 -0.41 9.44
C ILE A 204 -11.01 -0.01 10.89
N TYR A 205 -11.64 1.08 11.30
CA TYR A 205 -11.57 1.61 12.65
C TYR A 205 -12.97 1.74 13.23
N ALA A 206 -13.08 1.52 14.53
CA ALA A 206 -14.27 1.88 15.27
C ALA A 206 -14.28 3.39 15.52
N ASP A 207 -15.44 4.01 15.40
CA ASP A 207 -15.67 5.36 15.90
C ASP A 207 -16.35 5.31 17.28
N GLU A 208 -16.61 6.47 17.89
CA GLU A 208 -17.24 6.60 19.21
C GLU A 208 -18.52 5.77 19.38
N GLY A 209 -19.33 5.65 18.34
CA GLY A 209 -20.56 4.85 18.36
C GLY A 209 -20.36 3.35 18.06
N GLY A 210 -19.16 2.94 17.67
CA GLY A 210 -18.77 1.57 17.31
C GLY A 210 -18.03 0.81 18.42
N ILE A 211 -17.70 1.47 19.54
CA ILE A 211 -16.99 0.89 20.68
C ILE A 211 -17.90 0.64 21.91
N PRO A 212 -17.55 -0.32 22.79
CA PRO A 212 -18.30 -0.57 24.02
C PRO A 212 -18.45 0.70 24.91
N PRO A 213 -19.56 0.85 25.66
CA PRO A 213 -20.67 -0.10 25.82
C PRO A 213 -21.69 -0.07 24.67
N ARG A 214 -21.56 0.89 23.75
CA ARG A 214 -22.51 1.07 22.64
C ARG A 214 -22.10 0.17 21.45
N ASN A 215 -23.06 -0.05 20.56
CA ASN A 215 -23.04 -0.97 19.41
C ASN A 215 -21.64 -1.30 18.86
N LYS A 216 -21.23 -2.58 18.97
CA LYS A 216 -19.84 -3.02 18.75
C LYS A 216 -19.56 -3.36 17.28
N ILE A 217 -18.31 -3.21 16.85
CA ILE A 217 -17.82 -3.78 15.59
C ILE A 217 -17.17 -5.13 15.83
N LYS A 218 -17.53 -6.11 14.99
CA LYS A 218 -16.89 -7.42 14.93
C LYS A 218 -16.44 -7.71 13.52
N ILE A 219 -15.29 -8.36 13.38
CA ILE A 219 -14.73 -8.75 12.09
C ILE A 219 -14.51 -10.24 12.14
N ARG A 220 -14.99 -10.94 11.12
CA ARG A 220 -14.78 -12.37 10.93
C ARG A 220 -14.22 -12.57 9.53
N SER A 221 -13.07 -13.23 9.46
CA SER A 221 -12.47 -13.55 8.17
C SER A 221 -13.17 -14.75 7.53
N GLU A 222 -13.20 -14.84 6.20
CA GLU A 222 -13.70 -16.03 5.50
C GLU A 222 -12.88 -17.28 5.84
N LYS A 223 -11.58 -17.11 6.08
CA LYS A 223 -10.62 -18.20 6.28
C LYS A 223 -10.50 -18.69 7.72
N SER A 224 -11.11 -17.99 8.68
CA SER A 224 -11.02 -18.32 10.11
C SER A 224 -12.35 -18.09 10.82
N GLU A 225 -12.68 -18.98 11.76
CA GLU A 225 -13.84 -18.78 12.65
C GLU A 225 -13.58 -17.74 13.75
N ASP A 226 -12.35 -17.23 13.87
CA ASP A 226 -11.99 -16.23 14.86
C ASP A 226 -12.71 -14.90 14.62
N VAL A 227 -13.30 -14.37 15.70
CA VAL A 227 -14.01 -13.09 15.68
C VAL A 227 -13.20 -12.03 16.41
N ILE A 228 -12.69 -11.07 15.64
CA ILE A 228 -11.98 -9.91 16.15
C ILE A 228 -13.00 -8.84 16.55
N LYS A 229 -12.79 -8.19 17.69
CA LYS A 229 -13.67 -7.12 18.19
C LYS A 229 -12.87 -5.84 18.29
N LEU A 230 -13.36 -4.78 17.64
CA LEU A 230 -12.75 -3.46 17.81
C LEU A 230 -13.27 -2.83 19.10
N SER A 231 -12.35 -2.44 19.98
CA SER A 231 -12.65 -1.84 21.29
C SER A 231 -12.00 -0.47 21.50
N SER A 232 -11.23 0.01 20.52
CA SER A 232 -10.52 1.29 20.55
C SER A 232 -10.76 2.03 19.26
N THR A 233 -10.86 3.36 19.34
CA THR A 233 -10.93 4.26 18.19
C THR A 233 -9.58 4.49 17.52
N HIS A 234 -8.48 4.10 18.18
CA HIS A 234 -7.11 4.36 17.72
C HIS A 234 -6.45 3.14 17.08
N ILE A 235 -7.01 1.94 17.29
CA ILE A 235 -6.43 0.68 16.79
C ILE A 235 -7.35 0.15 15.70
N GLY A 236 -6.91 0.30 14.45
CA GLY A 236 -7.59 -0.24 13.28
C GLY A 236 -7.26 -1.71 13.06
N HIS A 237 -8.13 -2.37 12.30
CA HIS A 237 -7.90 -3.71 11.81
C HIS A 237 -7.66 -3.68 10.30
N GLN A 238 -6.62 -4.35 9.85
CA GLN A 238 -6.30 -4.50 8.44
C GLN A 238 -7.34 -5.40 7.77
N LEU A 239 -8.02 -4.89 6.75
CA LEU A 239 -9.01 -5.65 6.00
C LEU A 239 -8.33 -6.60 5.00
N GLN A 240 -8.87 -7.81 4.91
CA GLN A 240 -8.45 -8.87 3.99
C GLN A 240 -9.63 -9.31 3.12
N GLU A 241 -9.32 -9.90 1.96
CA GLU A 241 -10.33 -10.48 1.06
C GLU A 241 -11.30 -11.40 1.82
N GLY A 242 -12.60 -11.15 1.65
CA GLY A 242 -13.67 -11.95 2.25
C GLY A 242 -13.97 -11.60 3.71
N ASP A 243 -13.31 -10.59 4.30
CA ASP A 243 -13.62 -10.19 5.67
C ASP A 243 -15.04 -9.64 5.77
N GLN A 244 -15.79 -10.19 6.73
CA GLN A 244 -17.13 -9.75 7.07
C GLN A 244 -17.08 -8.83 8.29
N ILE A 245 -17.56 -7.61 8.10
CA ILE A 245 -17.64 -6.56 9.11
C ILE A 245 -19.08 -6.50 9.61
N ILE A 246 -19.27 -6.85 10.87
CA ILE A 246 -20.57 -6.81 11.55
C ILE A 246 -20.63 -5.51 12.35
N LEU A 247 -21.63 -4.68 12.06
CA LEU A 247 -21.90 -3.41 12.70
C LEU A 247 -23.06 -3.57 13.69
N GLY A 248 -22.80 -3.23 14.95
CA GLY A 248 -23.78 -3.35 16.02
C GLY A 248 -24.17 -4.81 16.31
N GLN A 249 -25.36 -5.20 15.85
CA GLN A 249 -25.90 -6.55 16.10
C GLN A 249 -26.00 -7.39 14.83
N SER A 250 -26.49 -6.82 13.72
CA SER A 250 -26.92 -7.60 12.56
C SER A 250 -26.64 -6.98 11.20
N ALA A 251 -26.18 -5.72 11.11
CA ALA A 251 -25.77 -5.16 9.83
C ALA A 251 -24.41 -5.74 9.43
N VAL A 252 -24.27 -6.20 8.18
CA VAL A 252 -23.08 -6.92 7.72
C VAL A 252 -22.61 -6.35 6.40
N LEU A 253 -21.33 -6.03 6.35
CA LEU A 253 -20.60 -5.66 5.15
C LEU A 253 -19.54 -6.73 4.85
N GLU A 254 -19.24 -6.94 3.58
CA GLU A 254 -18.13 -7.78 3.13
C GLU A 254 -17.12 -6.92 2.37
N PHE A 255 -15.84 -7.12 2.67
CA PHE A 255 -14.74 -6.48 1.97
C PHE A 255 -14.17 -7.42 0.91
N SER A 256 -14.02 -6.90 -0.31
CA SER A 256 -13.34 -7.57 -1.41
C SER A 256 -12.27 -6.65 -1.98
N TYR A 257 -11.03 -7.06 -1.85
CA TYR A 257 -9.83 -6.44 -2.37
C TYR A 257 -9.65 -6.80 -3.85
N GLN A 258 -9.58 -5.78 -4.69
CA GLN A 258 -9.12 -5.93 -6.06
C GLN A 258 -7.75 -5.25 -6.16
N PRO A 259 -6.63 -6.01 -6.17
CA PRO A 259 -5.33 -5.42 -6.43
C PRO A 259 -5.44 -4.65 -7.74
N ALA A 260 -5.24 -3.33 -7.68
CA ALA A 260 -5.01 -2.58 -8.90
C ALA A 260 -3.62 -3.00 -9.38
N GLY A 261 -3.51 -3.43 -10.64
CA GLY A 261 -2.20 -3.44 -11.28
C GLY A 261 -1.65 -2.01 -11.24
N HIS A 262 -0.35 -1.89 -11.03
CA HIS A 262 0.36 -0.61 -11.00
C HIS A 262 -0.09 0.29 -12.17
N GLU A 263 -0.51 1.53 -11.86
CA GLU A 263 -0.56 2.64 -12.85
C GLU A 263 0.75 3.42 -12.80
#